data_AF-A0A377XC04-F1
#
_entry.id   AF-A0A377XC04-F1
#
_cell.length_a   1.000
_cell.length_b   1.000
_cell.length_c   1.000
_cell.angle_alpha   90.00
_cell.angle_beta   90.00
_cell.angle_gamma   90.00
#
_symmetry.space_group_name_H-M   'P 1'
#
loop_
_entity.id
_entity.type
_entity.pdbx_description
1 polymer ?
#
loop_
_entity_poly.entity_id
_entity_poly.type
_entity_poly.pdbx_seq_one_letter_code
_entity_poly.pdbx_strand_id
1 'polypeptide(L)'
;MPARHGRTALRAGGGKVADGKLNRPCRIYAPVGTHETLLAYLVRRLLENGANTSFVNRIADNTLPLDELVADPVSAVEKLAQQEGLAGLPHPKIPLPRDLYGSGRSNSAGLDLANEHRLASLSSSLLNSALHKWQALPMLEQPVAEGEMQPVVNPAEPKDIVGYVREASDAEVQQALTSAINNAPIWFATPPQERAAILERAAVLMESQMPTLMGILVREAGKNLQQRHR
;
A
#
# COMPACT_ATOMS: atom_id res chain seq x y z
N MET A 1 -17.88 -6.21 -42.05
CA MET A 1 -17.21 -4.90 -41.88
C MET A 1 -15.87 -5.13 -41.19
N PRO A 2 -14.72 -5.10 -41.88
CA PRO A 2 -13.43 -5.38 -41.26
C PRO A 2 -13.00 -4.20 -40.37
N ALA A 3 -12.66 -4.47 -39.12
CA ALA A 3 -12.13 -3.48 -38.19
C ALA A 3 -10.80 -2.93 -38.73
N ARG A 4 -10.79 -1.69 -39.23
CA ARG A 4 -9.57 -0.98 -39.62
C ARG A 4 -8.79 -0.66 -38.34
N HIS A 5 -7.75 -1.44 -38.06
CA HIS A 5 -6.83 -1.19 -36.95
C HIS A 5 -5.96 0.04 -37.28
N GLY A 6 -6.38 1.22 -36.83
CA GLY A 6 -5.61 2.46 -36.95
C GLY A 6 -4.49 2.54 -35.92
N ARG A 7 -3.38 3.21 -36.27
CA ARG A 7 -2.31 3.53 -35.30
C ARG A 7 -2.57 4.91 -34.70
N THR A 8 -2.14 5.11 -33.46
CA THR A 8 -2.15 6.43 -32.80
C THR A 8 -0.71 6.83 -32.49
N ALA A 9 -0.36 8.08 -32.74
CA ALA A 9 0.98 8.59 -32.47
C ALA A 9 0.91 10.04 -31.97
N LEU A 10 1.97 10.47 -31.30
CA LEU A 10 2.15 11.87 -30.88
C LEU A 10 2.71 12.74 -32.03
N ARG A 11 3.19 12.13 -33.12
CA ARG A 11 3.73 12.80 -34.31
C ARG A 11 3.23 12.15 -35.60
N ALA A 12 3.15 12.91 -36.68
CA ALA A 12 2.63 12.45 -37.97
C ALA A 12 3.53 11.37 -38.60
N GLY A 13 3.03 10.12 -38.68
CA GLY A 13 3.69 9.00 -39.37
C GLY A 13 2.84 8.34 -40.48
N GLY A 14 1.60 8.81 -40.68
CA GLY A 14 0.69 8.30 -41.73
C GLY A 14 0.80 9.11 -43.03
N GLY A 15 0.71 8.43 -44.18
CA GLY A 15 0.68 9.04 -45.51
C GLY A 15 0.89 8.02 -46.63
N LYS A 16 0.91 8.48 -47.89
CA LYS A 16 0.96 7.61 -49.07
C LYS A 16 2.32 6.89 -49.18
N VAL A 17 2.34 5.67 -49.72
CA VAL A 17 3.59 4.89 -49.95
C VAL A 17 4.56 5.65 -50.85
N ALA A 18 4.04 6.44 -51.78
CA ALA A 18 4.83 7.33 -52.65
C ALA A 18 5.71 8.34 -51.88
N ASP A 19 5.36 8.67 -50.63
CA ASP A 19 6.13 9.57 -49.77
C ASP A 19 7.03 8.80 -48.77
N GLY A 20 7.27 7.51 -49.00
CA GLY A 20 8.02 6.63 -48.09
C GLY A 20 7.27 6.26 -46.81
N LYS A 21 5.93 6.44 -46.78
CA LYS A 21 5.08 6.21 -45.60
C LYS A 21 4.30 4.88 -45.70
N LEU A 22 3.73 4.44 -44.58
CA LEU A 22 3.18 3.08 -44.45
C LEU A 22 1.75 2.90 -45.02
N ASN A 23 1.14 3.92 -45.62
CA ASN A 23 -0.26 3.92 -46.11
C ASN A 23 -1.26 3.31 -45.11
N ARG A 24 -1.05 3.61 -43.83
CA ARG A 24 -1.94 3.25 -42.72
C ARG A 24 -2.48 4.52 -42.06
N PRO A 25 -3.77 4.54 -41.69
CA PRO A 25 -4.34 5.67 -40.98
C PRO A 25 -3.64 5.84 -39.62
N CYS A 26 -3.23 7.08 -39.32
CA CYS A 26 -2.59 7.45 -38.07
C CYS A 26 -3.32 8.65 -37.46
N ARG A 27 -3.80 8.53 -36.22
CA ARG A 27 -4.38 9.66 -35.47
C ARG A 27 -3.29 10.34 -34.65
N ILE A 28 -3.23 11.68 -34.74
CA ILE A 28 -2.30 12.48 -33.94
C ILE A 28 -3.00 12.87 -32.64
N TYR A 29 -2.38 12.55 -31.50
CA TYR A 29 -2.77 13.10 -30.21
C TYR A 29 -2.06 14.44 -30.00
N ALA A 30 -2.82 15.53 -30.09
CA ALA A 30 -2.30 16.90 -30.01
C ALA A 30 -2.88 17.60 -28.76
N PRO A 31 -2.14 17.67 -27.63
CA PRO A 31 -2.58 18.41 -26.47
C PRO A 31 -2.61 19.92 -26.77
N VAL A 32 -3.72 20.58 -26.43
CA VAL A 32 -3.93 22.02 -26.62
C VAL A 32 -4.24 22.64 -25.25
N GLY A 33 -3.50 23.68 -24.88
CA GLY A 33 -3.66 24.35 -23.59
C GLY A 33 -2.69 25.52 -23.44
N THR A 34 -2.78 26.20 -22.30
CA THR A 34 -1.86 27.29 -21.95
C THR A 34 -0.46 26.75 -21.65
N HIS A 35 0.54 27.63 -21.66
CA HIS A 35 1.92 27.29 -21.33
C HIS A 35 2.05 26.59 -19.97
N GLU A 36 1.37 27.10 -18.93
CA GLU A 36 1.35 26.52 -17.58
C GLU A 36 0.76 25.10 -17.56
N THR A 37 -0.32 24.87 -18.30
CA THR A 37 -0.98 23.56 -18.38
C THR A 37 -0.08 22.53 -19.06
N LEU A 38 0.63 22.95 -20.12
CA LEU A 38 1.53 22.08 -20.87
C LEU A 38 2.82 21.77 -20.10
N LEU A 39 3.36 22.72 -19.33
CA LEU A 39 4.54 22.52 -18.49
C LEU A 39 4.34 21.40 -17.46
N ALA A 40 3.18 21.38 -16.79
CA ALA A 40 2.86 20.32 -15.81
C ALA A 40 2.82 18.93 -16.45
N TYR A 41 2.39 18.85 -17.72
CA TYR A 41 2.32 17.59 -18.47
C TYR A 41 3.64 17.21 -19.16
N LEU A 42 4.51 18.19 -19.41
CA LEU A 42 5.76 18.04 -20.16
C LEU A 42 6.71 17.06 -19.48
N VAL A 43 6.86 17.12 -18.16
CA VAL A 43 7.78 16.24 -17.41
C VAL A 43 7.41 14.76 -17.60
N ARG A 44 6.12 14.41 -17.51
CA ARG A 44 5.65 13.05 -17.76
C ARG A 44 5.92 12.62 -19.20
N ARG A 45 5.71 13.51 -20.18
CA ARG A 45 6.00 13.24 -21.60
C ARG A 45 7.47 13.03 -21.89
N LEU A 46 8.35 13.78 -21.22
CA LEU A 46 9.79 13.63 -21.34
C LEU A 46 10.25 12.30 -20.74
N LEU A 47 9.72 11.90 -19.57
CA LEU A 47 10.07 10.60 -18.97
C LEU A 47 9.62 9.41 -19.84
N GLU A 48 8.46 9.50 -20.50
CA GLU A 48 7.96 8.44 -21.37
C GLU A 48 8.88 8.17 -22.58
N ASN A 49 9.43 9.22 -23.18
CA ASN A 49 10.27 9.10 -24.37
C ASN A 49 11.78 9.15 -24.08
N GLY A 50 12.18 9.62 -22.89
CA GLY A 50 13.57 9.83 -22.49
C GLY A 50 14.10 8.81 -21.48
N ALA A 51 13.28 7.85 -21.04
CA ALA A 51 13.79 6.73 -20.23
C ALA A 51 14.79 5.89 -21.04
N ASN A 52 15.83 5.34 -20.39
CA ASN A 52 16.85 4.51 -21.05
C ASN A 52 16.26 3.28 -21.77
N THR A 53 15.13 2.77 -21.28
CA THR A 53 14.40 1.65 -21.88
C THR A 53 13.42 2.08 -22.97
N SER A 54 13.23 3.39 -23.18
CA SER A 54 12.32 3.92 -24.20
C SER A 54 12.91 3.75 -25.59
N PHE A 55 12.09 3.25 -26.53
CA PHE A 55 12.48 3.10 -27.93
C PHE A 55 12.94 4.42 -28.56
N VAL A 56 12.27 5.54 -28.23
CA VAL A 56 12.60 6.87 -28.76
C VAL A 56 13.96 7.35 -28.28
N ASN A 57 14.34 7.04 -27.03
CA ASN A 57 15.66 7.34 -26.52
C ASN A 57 16.72 6.44 -27.17
N ARG A 58 16.44 5.14 -27.28
CA ARG A 58 17.37 4.15 -27.85
C ARG A 58 17.64 4.35 -29.33
N ILE A 59 16.67 4.81 -30.13
CA ILE A 59 16.89 5.09 -31.56
C ILE A 59 17.73 6.34 -31.81
N ALA A 60 17.76 7.27 -30.84
CA ALA A 60 18.62 8.46 -30.92
C ALA A 60 20.08 8.16 -30.54
N ASP A 61 20.33 7.01 -29.91
CA ASP A 61 21.65 6.54 -29.52
C ASP A 61 22.30 5.75 -30.65
N ASN A 62 23.24 6.39 -31.36
CA ASN A 62 23.97 5.78 -32.48
C ASN A 62 24.96 4.68 -32.06
N THR A 63 25.14 4.44 -30.76
CA THR A 63 26.02 3.38 -30.26
C THR A 63 25.34 2.02 -30.17
N LEU A 64 24.00 1.97 -30.24
CA LEU A 64 23.22 0.74 -30.15
C LEU A 64 23.05 0.06 -31.52
N PRO A 65 23.26 -1.27 -31.63
CA PRO A 65 23.00 -2.01 -32.85
C PRO A 65 21.50 -1.98 -33.23
N LEU A 66 21.21 -1.82 -34.52
CA LEU A 66 19.83 -1.79 -35.02
C LEU A 66 19.07 -3.10 -34.71
N ASP A 67 19.77 -4.23 -34.77
CA ASP A 67 19.21 -5.56 -34.49
C ASP A 67 18.67 -5.69 -33.06
N GLU A 68 19.28 -4.98 -32.09
CA GLU A 68 18.77 -4.93 -30.71
C GLU A 68 17.51 -4.06 -30.56
N LEU A 69 17.28 -3.14 -31.48
CA LEU A 69 16.13 -2.24 -31.48
C LEU A 69 14.89 -2.91 -32.10
N VAL A 70 15.11 -3.80 -33.07
CA VAL A 70 14.06 -4.55 -33.78
C VAL A 70 13.88 -5.98 -33.27
N ALA A 71 14.60 -6.36 -32.20
CA ALA A 71 14.49 -7.64 -31.56
C ALA A 71 13.04 -7.93 -31.12
N ASP A 72 12.60 -9.17 -31.30
CA ASP A 72 11.27 -9.61 -30.89
C ASP A 72 11.17 -9.67 -29.34
N PRO A 73 10.29 -8.88 -28.71
CA PRO A 73 10.13 -8.88 -27.26
C PRO A 73 9.59 -10.21 -26.72
N VAL A 74 8.85 -11.00 -27.53
CA VAL A 74 8.36 -12.32 -27.10
C VAL A 74 9.52 -13.28 -26.94
N SER A 75 10.36 -13.41 -27.97
CA SER A 75 11.59 -14.18 -27.92
C SER A 75 12.53 -13.75 -26.79
N ALA A 76 12.60 -12.45 -26.48
CA ALA A 76 13.41 -11.93 -25.38
C ALA A 76 12.88 -12.41 -24.01
N VAL A 77 11.56 -12.35 -23.80
CA VAL A 77 10.92 -12.84 -22.56
C VAL A 77 11.06 -14.36 -22.42
N GLU A 78 10.95 -15.13 -23.50
CA GLU A 78 11.14 -16.58 -23.49
C GLU A 78 12.58 -16.97 -23.12
N LYS A 79 13.58 -16.27 -23.66
CA LYS A 79 14.98 -16.48 -23.30
C LYS A 79 15.24 -16.17 -21.82
N LEU A 80 14.69 -15.06 -21.31
CA LEU A 80 14.79 -14.73 -19.90
C LEU A 80 14.12 -15.79 -19.03
N ALA A 81 12.94 -16.27 -19.42
CA ALA A 81 12.26 -17.35 -18.71
C ALA A 81 13.09 -18.65 -18.67
N GLN A 82 13.79 -18.99 -19.75
CA GLN A 82 14.70 -20.14 -19.77
C GLN A 82 15.92 -19.95 -18.84
N GLN A 83 16.44 -18.74 -18.75
CA GLN A 83 17.60 -18.41 -17.91
C GLN A 83 17.24 -18.33 -16.42
N GLU A 84 16.11 -17.70 -16.11
CA GLU A 84 15.67 -17.43 -14.74
C GLU A 84 14.74 -18.53 -14.19
N GLY A 85 14.35 -19.50 -15.02
CA GLY A 85 13.53 -20.65 -14.67
C GLY A 85 12.01 -20.41 -14.69
N LEU A 86 11.56 -19.15 -14.78
CA LEU A 86 10.15 -18.78 -14.88
C LEU A 86 9.96 -17.47 -15.65
N ALA A 87 8.91 -17.39 -16.46
CA ALA A 87 8.55 -16.16 -17.15
C ALA A 87 7.89 -15.14 -16.20
N GLY A 88 8.26 -13.86 -16.34
CA GLY A 88 7.58 -12.76 -15.65
C GLY A 88 8.02 -12.54 -14.20
N LEU A 89 9.27 -12.88 -13.86
CA LEU A 89 9.81 -12.58 -12.55
C LEU A 89 9.89 -11.06 -12.30
N PRO A 90 9.75 -10.61 -11.04
CA PRO A 90 9.93 -9.20 -10.68
C PRO A 90 11.34 -8.72 -11.00
N HIS A 91 11.46 -7.45 -11.37
CA HIS A 91 12.77 -6.86 -11.64
C HIS A 91 13.63 -6.86 -10.35
N PRO A 92 14.87 -7.39 -10.36
CA PRO A 92 15.66 -7.61 -9.14
C PRO A 92 16.04 -6.33 -8.38
N LYS A 93 16.04 -5.19 -9.08
CA LYS A 93 16.31 -3.86 -8.48
C LYS A 93 15.07 -3.15 -7.96
N ILE A 94 13.89 -3.76 -8.07
CA ILE A 94 12.63 -3.17 -7.59
C ILE A 94 12.10 -4.10 -6.49
N PRO A 95 12.36 -3.78 -5.20
CA PRO A 95 11.88 -4.60 -4.11
C PRO A 95 10.35 -4.58 -4.06
N LEU A 96 9.75 -5.72 -3.67
CA LEU A 96 8.32 -5.76 -3.39
C LEU A 96 7.99 -4.87 -2.18
N PRO A 97 6.76 -4.35 -2.06
CA PRO A 97 6.40 -3.48 -0.94
C PRO A 97 6.69 -4.08 0.46
N ARG A 98 6.52 -5.40 0.61
CA ARG A 98 6.85 -6.16 1.83
C ARG A 98 8.34 -6.14 2.16
N ASP A 99 9.19 -6.14 1.14
CA ASP A 99 10.63 -6.34 1.23
C ASP A 99 11.39 -5.00 1.15
N LEU A 100 10.69 -3.88 1.28
CA LEU A 100 11.25 -2.53 1.12
C LEU A 100 12.47 -2.27 2.02
N TYR A 101 12.54 -2.90 3.20
CA TYR A 101 13.65 -2.74 4.14
C TYR A 101 14.63 -3.92 4.14
N GLY A 102 14.57 -4.79 3.12
CA GLY A 102 15.47 -5.93 2.97
C GLY A 102 15.45 -6.86 4.19
N SER A 103 16.65 -7.28 4.64
CA SER A 103 16.81 -8.18 5.79
C SER A 103 16.59 -7.53 7.15
N GLY A 104 16.32 -6.22 7.22
CA GLY A 104 16.17 -5.50 8.48
C GLY A 104 14.81 -5.76 9.15
N ARG A 105 13.71 -5.54 8.41
CA ARG A 105 12.34 -5.83 8.86
C ARG A 105 11.40 -5.96 7.68
N SER A 106 10.32 -6.71 7.86
CA SER A 106 9.21 -6.67 6.91
C SER A 106 8.47 -5.34 6.99
N ASN A 107 8.06 -4.81 5.84
CA ASN A 107 7.14 -3.69 5.79
C ASN A 107 5.72 -4.15 6.19
N SER A 108 4.93 -3.26 6.77
CA SER A 108 3.53 -3.53 7.09
C SER A 108 2.73 -3.72 5.79
N ALA A 109 1.75 -4.62 5.81
CA ALA A 109 0.78 -4.65 4.73
C ALA A 109 -0.18 -3.46 4.83
N GLY A 110 -0.57 -2.93 3.68
CA GLY A 110 -1.69 -2.01 3.54
C GLY A 110 -2.94 -2.73 3.05
N LEU A 111 -4.04 -1.98 2.94
CA LEU A 111 -5.26 -2.43 2.30
C LEU A 111 -5.48 -1.64 1.01
N ASP A 112 -5.71 -2.35 -0.09
CA ASP A 112 -6.11 -1.71 -1.35
C ASP A 112 -7.61 -1.41 -1.33
N LEU A 113 -7.93 -0.14 -1.08
CA LEU A 113 -9.31 0.35 -1.04
C LEU A 113 -9.95 0.50 -2.43
N ALA A 114 -9.17 0.39 -3.51
CA ALA A 114 -9.71 0.37 -4.88
C ALA A 114 -10.11 -1.04 -5.34
N ASN A 115 -9.80 -2.07 -4.54
CA ASN A 115 -10.17 -3.45 -4.82
C ASN A 115 -11.53 -3.78 -4.20
N GLU A 116 -12.55 -3.97 -5.04
CA GLU A 116 -13.93 -4.24 -4.61
C GLU A 116 -14.08 -5.48 -3.72
N HIS A 117 -13.31 -6.54 -3.95
CA HIS A 117 -13.37 -7.74 -3.11
C HIS A 117 -12.82 -7.47 -1.71
N ARG A 118 -11.73 -6.69 -1.62
CA ARG A 118 -11.16 -6.26 -0.33
C ARG A 118 -12.09 -5.32 0.40
N LEU A 119 -12.71 -4.39 -0.33
CA LEU A 119 -13.68 -3.44 0.22
C LEU A 119 -14.91 -4.16 0.78
N ALA A 120 -15.46 -5.14 0.05
CA ALA A 120 -16.58 -5.94 0.52
C ALA A 120 -16.23 -6.70 1.81
N SER A 121 -15.07 -7.36 1.85
CA SER A 121 -14.60 -8.08 3.05
C SER A 121 -14.36 -7.16 4.24
N LEU A 122 -13.81 -5.96 3.99
CA LEU A 122 -13.62 -4.93 5.01
C LEU A 122 -14.98 -4.46 5.54
N SER A 123 -15.93 -4.16 4.66
CA SER A 123 -17.28 -3.71 5.04
C SER A 123 -17.96 -4.70 5.97
N SER A 124 -17.96 -6.00 5.64
CA SER A 124 -18.50 -7.05 6.52
C SER A 124 -17.79 -7.10 7.88
N SER A 125 -16.47 -6.97 7.89
CA SER A 125 -15.68 -6.99 9.13
C SER A 125 -15.98 -5.77 10.02
N LEU A 126 -16.11 -4.59 9.42
CA LEU A 126 -16.46 -3.35 10.12
C LEU A 126 -17.87 -3.42 10.71
N LEU A 127 -18.85 -3.92 9.96
CA LEU A 127 -20.22 -4.12 10.44
C LEU A 127 -20.26 -5.10 11.63
N ASN A 128 -19.54 -6.22 11.54
CA ASN A 128 -19.44 -7.17 12.64
C ASN A 128 -18.77 -6.54 13.87
N SER A 129 -17.71 -5.74 13.68
CA SER A 129 -17.04 -5.04 14.78
C SER A 129 -17.95 -4.01 15.45
N ALA A 130 -18.94 -3.47 14.73
CA ALA A 130 -19.89 -2.50 15.26
C ALA A 130 -20.92 -3.11 16.22
N LEU A 131 -21.23 -4.40 16.03
CA LEU A 131 -22.11 -5.16 16.93
C LEU A 131 -21.45 -5.48 18.27
N HIS A 132 -20.12 -5.54 18.30
CA HIS A 132 -19.39 -5.78 19.53
C HIS A 132 -19.28 -4.50 20.37
N LYS A 133 -19.71 -4.58 21.63
CA LYS A 133 -19.52 -3.50 22.61
C LYS A 133 -18.21 -3.72 23.31
N TRP A 134 -17.23 -2.88 22.98
CA TRP A 134 -15.88 -2.96 23.53
C TRP A 134 -15.88 -2.59 25.02
N GLN A 135 -15.03 -3.23 25.79
CA GLN A 135 -14.82 -2.92 27.20
C GLN A 135 -13.34 -2.66 27.45
N ALA A 136 -13.04 -1.52 28.07
CA ALA A 136 -11.71 -1.19 28.54
C ALA A 136 -11.72 -1.18 30.07
N LEU A 137 -10.95 -2.07 30.68
CA LEU A 137 -10.80 -2.18 32.13
C LEU A 137 -9.32 -2.01 32.49
N PRO A 138 -8.99 -1.51 33.69
CA PRO A 138 -7.60 -1.46 34.14
C PRO A 138 -7.00 -2.87 34.17
N MET A 139 -5.83 -3.03 33.55
CA MET A 139 -5.11 -4.29 33.48
C MET A 139 -3.98 -4.28 34.51
N LEU A 140 -4.22 -4.92 35.65
CA LEU A 140 -3.24 -5.05 36.73
C LEU A 140 -2.80 -6.51 36.88
N GLU A 141 -1.75 -6.73 37.66
CA GLU A 141 -1.31 -8.07 38.07
C GLU A 141 -2.37 -8.79 38.92
N GLN A 142 -3.15 -8.03 39.70
CA GLN A 142 -4.25 -8.55 40.50
C GLN A 142 -5.62 -8.26 39.85
N PRO A 143 -6.65 -9.08 40.12
CA PRO A 143 -8.00 -8.82 39.65
C PRO A 143 -8.51 -7.46 40.13
N VAL A 144 -9.09 -6.72 39.21
CA VAL A 144 -9.68 -5.40 39.45
C VAL A 144 -11.14 -5.57 39.83
N ALA A 145 -11.58 -4.86 40.87
CA ALA A 145 -12.97 -4.88 41.30
C ALA A 145 -13.89 -4.28 40.23
N GLU A 146 -15.14 -4.73 40.20
CA GLU A 146 -16.17 -4.07 39.41
C GLU A 146 -16.34 -2.62 39.87
N GLY A 147 -16.58 -1.71 38.92
CA GLY A 147 -16.73 -0.29 39.19
C GLY A 147 -17.58 0.40 38.12
N GLU A 148 -17.69 1.71 38.24
CA GLU A 148 -18.52 2.51 37.32
C GLU A 148 -17.96 2.48 35.90
N MET A 149 -18.80 2.06 34.95
CA MET A 149 -18.47 2.00 33.53
C MET A 149 -18.98 3.28 32.84
N GLN A 150 -18.07 4.03 32.23
CA GLN A 150 -18.40 5.22 31.44
C GLN A 150 -18.56 4.87 29.96
N PRO A 151 -19.57 5.40 29.26
CA PRO A 151 -19.76 5.12 27.84
C PRO A 151 -18.72 5.83 26.98
N VAL A 152 -18.14 5.10 26.02
CA VAL A 152 -17.30 5.65 24.95
C VAL A 152 -18.19 5.90 23.74
N VAL A 153 -18.38 7.18 23.41
CA VAL A 153 -19.32 7.64 22.37
C VAL A 153 -18.61 7.87 21.05
N ASN A 154 -19.25 7.48 19.95
CA ASN A 154 -18.75 7.77 18.62
C ASN A 154 -18.88 9.28 18.31
N PRO A 155 -17.78 9.99 17.99
CA PRO A 155 -17.81 11.43 17.76
C PRO A 155 -18.60 11.82 16.50
N ALA A 156 -18.78 10.91 15.54
CA ALA A 156 -19.57 11.15 14.32
C ALA A 156 -21.08 10.89 14.52
N GLU A 157 -21.46 10.08 15.50
CA GLU A 157 -22.84 9.75 15.82
C GLU A 157 -23.03 9.60 17.34
N PRO A 158 -23.47 10.65 18.06
CA PRO A 158 -23.54 10.64 19.53
C PRO A 158 -24.46 9.58 20.15
N LYS A 159 -25.35 8.97 19.35
CA LYS A 159 -26.21 7.84 19.78
C LYS A 159 -25.52 6.49 19.66
N ASP A 160 -24.42 6.41 18.91
CA ASP A 160 -23.63 5.20 18.76
C ASP A 160 -22.62 5.09 19.91
N ILE A 161 -22.91 4.18 20.85
CA ILE A 161 -21.98 3.81 21.92
C ILE A 161 -21.03 2.74 21.39
N VAL A 162 -19.75 3.08 21.30
CA VAL A 162 -18.69 2.17 20.82
C VAL A 162 -18.41 1.08 21.84
N GLY A 163 -18.42 1.46 23.11
CA GLY A 163 -18.08 0.58 24.22
C GLY A 163 -18.18 1.30 25.55
N TYR A 164 -17.56 0.71 26.57
CA TYR A 164 -17.51 1.27 27.92
C TYR A 164 -16.10 1.16 28.48
N VAL A 165 -15.70 2.17 29.25
CA VAL A 165 -14.41 2.23 29.93
C VAL A 165 -14.61 2.34 31.44
N ARG A 166 -13.83 1.60 32.20
CA ARG A 166 -13.63 1.85 33.63
C ARG A 166 -12.28 2.51 33.81
N GLU A 167 -12.27 3.74 34.32
CA GLU A 167 -11.00 4.40 34.61
C GLU A 167 -10.36 3.79 35.87
N ALA A 168 -9.02 3.78 35.89
CA ALA A 168 -8.26 3.33 37.05
C ALA A 168 -8.37 4.36 38.18
N SER A 169 -8.52 3.88 39.41
CA SER A 169 -8.42 4.73 40.60
C SER A 169 -6.96 5.03 40.96
N ASP A 170 -6.73 6.08 41.75
CA ASP A 170 -5.39 6.45 42.22
C ASP A 170 -4.69 5.30 42.96
N ALA A 171 -5.44 4.51 43.75
CA ALA A 171 -4.90 3.36 44.47
C ALA A 171 -4.43 2.26 43.50
N GLU A 172 -5.19 2.01 42.43
CA GLU A 172 -4.85 1.03 41.40
C GLU A 172 -3.66 1.47 40.55
N VAL A 173 -3.54 2.78 40.28
CA VAL A 173 -2.35 3.35 39.64
C VAL A 173 -1.11 3.12 40.51
N GLN A 174 -1.19 3.36 41.82
CA GLN A 174 -0.09 3.07 42.75
C GLN A 174 0.26 1.59 42.80
N GLN A 175 -0.74 0.72 42.76
CA GLN A 175 -0.53 -0.73 42.69
C GLN A 175 0.18 -1.13 41.39
N ALA A 176 -0.25 -0.60 40.24
CA ALA A 176 0.39 -0.83 38.95
C ALA A 176 1.87 -0.44 38.95
N LEU A 177 2.19 0.74 39.51
CA LEU A 177 3.56 1.23 39.63
C LEU A 177 4.40 0.33 40.54
N THR A 178 3.84 -0.09 41.68
CA THR A 178 4.51 -1.00 42.60
C THR A 178 4.82 -2.34 41.94
N SER A 179 3.84 -2.94 41.25
CA SER A 179 4.04 -4.18 40.47
C SER A 179 5.06 -4.01 39.35
N ALA A 180 5.07 -2.87 38.65
CA ALA A 180 6.05 -2.59 37.61
C ALA A 180 7.48 -2.51 38.17
N ILE A 181 7.69 -1.87 39.32
CA ILE A 181 8.99 -1.80 40.00
C ILE A 181 9.44 -3.21 40.44
N ASN A 182 8.54 -3.98 41.04
CA ASN A 182 8.84 -5.33 41.52
C ASN A 182 9.22 -6.29 40.38
N ASN A 183 8.60 -6.15 39.20
CA ASN A 183 8.85 -6.98 38.03
C ASN A 183 9.94 -6.43 37.09
N ALA A 184 10.39 -5.18 37.28
CA ALA A 184 11.41 -4.55 36.45
C ALA A 184 12.72 -5.37 36.36
N PRO A 185 13.26 -5.98 37.43
CA PRO A 185 14.45 -6.81 37.33
C PRO A 185 14.28 -8.02 36.42
N ILE A 186 13.09 -8.66 36.44
CA ILE A 186 12.78 -9.82 35.59
C ILE A 186 12.75 -9.39 34.13
N TRP A 187 12.05 -8.31 33.81
CA TRP A 187 11.98 -7.77 32.45
C TRP A 187 13.35 -7.27 31.93
N PHE A 188 14.15 -6.67 32.81
CA PHE A 188 15.50 -6.23 32.49
C PHE A 188 16.41 -7.43 32.16
N ALA A 189 16.30 -8.50 32.94
CA ALA A 189 17.03 -9.75 32.73
C ALA A 189 16.56 -10.53 31.49
N THR A 190 15.34 -10.29 30.98
CA THR A 190 14.87 -10.88 29.72
C THR A 190 15.81 -10.53 28.56
N PRO A 191 16.33 -11.51 27.79
CA PRO A 191 17.23 -11.23 26.68
C PRO A 191 16.61 -10.26 25.63
N PRO A 192 17.41 -9.36 25.02
CA PRO A 192 16.91 -8.45 23.99
C PRO A 192 16.16 -9.13 22.84
N GLN A 193 16.61 -10.33 22.44
CA GLN A 193 16.01 -11.14 21.38
C GLN A 193 14.60 -11.60 21.75
N GLU A 194 14.37 -12.00 23.01
CA GLU A 194 13.03 -12.41 23.47
C GLU A 194 12.07 -11.21 23.53
N ARG A 195 12.57 -10.04 23.95
CA ARG A 195 11.79 -8.80 23.93
C ARG A 195 11.44 -8.37 22.51
N ALA A 196 12.37 -8.49 21.57
CA ALA A 196 12.11 -8.23 20.15
C ALA A 196 11.05 -9.19 19.59
N ALA A 197 11.14 -10.48 19.93
CA ALA A 197 10.15 -11.47 19.51
C ALA A 197 8.73 -11.18 20.04
N ILE A 198 8.59 -10.55 21.22
CA ILE A 198 7.28 -10.07 21.72
C ILE A 198 6.71 -8.98 20.79
N LEU A 199 7.53 -8.01 20.39
CA LEU A 199 7.11 -6.93 19.50
C LEU A 199 6.76 -7.43 18.10
N GLU A 200 7.52 -8.39 17.58
CA GLU A 200 7.24 -9.01 16.28
C GLU A 200 5.91 -9.78 16.30
N ARG A 201 5.65 -10.56 17.36
CA ARG A 201 4.35 -11.22 17.54
C ARG A 201 3.21 -10.21 17.66
N ALA A 202 3.41 -9.12 18.39
CA ALA A 202 2.43 -8.05 18.50
C ALA A 202 2.13 -7.42 17.12
N ALA A 203 3.16 -7.19 16.29
CA ALA A 203 2.98 -6.69 14.93
C ALA A 203 2.16 -7.66 14.05
N VAL A 204 2.44 -8.96 14.11
CA VAL A 204 1.66 -9.99 13.39
C VAL A 204 0.20 -10.03 13.87
N LEU A 205 -0.03 -9.91 15.17
CA LEU A 205 -1.38 -9.88 15.74
C LEU A 205 -2.14 -8.62 15.30
N MET A 206 -1.50 -7.46 15.34
CA MET A 206 -2.10 -6.21 14.86
C MET A 206 -2.43 -6.26 13.37
N GLU A 207 -1.53 -6.81 12.54
CA GLU A 207 -1.75 -6.91 11.10
C GLU A 207 -2.87 -7.91 10.75
N SER A 208 -2.95 -9.03 11.47
CA SER A 208 -4.04 -10.02 11.27
C SER A 208 -5.40 -9.51 11.75
N GLN A 209 -5.43 -8.62 12.74
CA GLN A 209 -6.66 -7.99 13.26
C GLN A 209 -6.94 -6.60 12.67
N MET A 210 -6.23 -6.21 11.61
CA MET A 210 -6.31 -4.87 11.01
C MET A 210 -7.75 -4.41 10.73
N PRO A 211 -8.66 -5.22 10.14
CA PRO A 211 -10.03 -4.79 9.90
C PRO A 211 -10.80 -4.42 11.18
N THR A 212 -10.64 -5.21 12.25
CA THR A 212 -11.30 -4.98 13.55
C THR A 212 -10.74 -3.72 14.22
N LEU A 213 -9.41 -3.59 14.24
CA LEU A 213 -8.75 -2.41 14.81
C LEU A 213 -9.13 -1.14 14.06
N MET A 214 -9.22 -1.20 12.73
CA MET A 214 -9.72 -0.09 11.92
C MET A 214 -11.14 0.30 12.33
N GLY A 215 -12.04 -0.66 12.56
CA GLY A 215 -13.41 -0.41 13.00
C GLY A 215 -13.51 0.32 14.33
N ILE A 216 -12.75 -0.13 15.33
CA ILE A 216 -12.67 0.54 16.64
C ILE A 216 -12.21 1.98 16.43
N LEU A 217 -11.11 2.17 15.72
CA LEU A 217 -10.48 3.48 15.65
C LEU A 217 -11.21 4.48 14.74
N VAL A 218 -12.04 4.01 13.80
CA VAL A 218 -12.96 4.85 13.04
C VAL A 218 -14.09 5.32 13.96
N ARG A 219 -14.69 4.39 14.72
CA ARG A 219 -15.86 4.68 15.57
C ARG A 219 -15.52 5.43 16.85
N GLU A 220 -14.40 5.12 17.50
CA GLU A 220 -13.98 5.75 18.75
C GLU A 220 -13.31 7.10 18.50
N ALA A 221 -12.36 7.16 17.56
CA ALA A 221 -11.53 8.35 17.34
C ALA A 221 -11.94 9.19 16.12
N GLY A 222 -13.02 8.83 15.41
CA GLY A 222 -13.51 9.55 14.24
C GLY A 222 -12.55 9.55 13.05
N LYS A 223 -11.59 8.61 12.99
CA LYS A 223 -10.58 8.56 11.93
C LYS A 223 -11.18 8.08 10.62
N ASN A 224 -10.71 8.63 9.50
CA ASN A 224 -11.08 8.11 8.19
C ASN A 224 -10.15 6.94 7.76
N LEU A 225 -10.62 6.13 6.80
CA LEU A 225 -9.89 4.94 6.33
C LEU A 225 -8.59 5.30 5.59
N GLN A 226 -8.53 6.47 4.92
CA GLN A 226 -7.37 6.88 4.13
C GLN A 226 -6.22 7.44 4.96
N GLN A 227 -6.49 8.04 6.12
CA GLN A 227 -5.49 8.60 7.03
C GLN A 227 -4.61 7.53 7.70
N ARG A 228 -4.89 6.24 7.49
CA ARG A 228 -4.23 5.12 8.19
C ARG A 228 -3.28 4.26 7.35
N HIS A 229 -3.11 4.54 6.06
CA HIS A 229 -2.28 3.74 5.15
C HIS A 229 -0.94 4.39 4.77
N ARG A 230 -0.39 5.25 5.64
CA ARG A 230 0.98 5.76 5.49
C ARG A 230 1.88 5.23 6.58
#